data_AF-A0AAJ6T8A4-F1
#
_entry.id   AF-A0AAJ6T8A4-F1
#
_cell.length_a   1.000
_cell.length_b   1.000
_cell.length_c   1.000
_cell.angle_alpha   90.00
_cell.angle_beta   90.00
_cell.angle_gamma   90.00
#
_symmetry.space_group_name_H-M   'P 1'
#
loop_
_entity.id
_entity.type
_entity.pdbx_description
1 polymer ?
#
loop_
_entity_poly.entity_id
_entity_poly.type
_entity_poly.pdbx_seq_one_letter_code
_entity_poly.pdbx_strand_id
1 'polypeptide(L)'
;MVRESYVVVHNIAKRHNVGTLARSATAFGVKELILVGRRDFNSFGSHGSTSHLPFRHFHSLSDARNFLIEKDCDICGVEITDSAFPVNEHPFKRSTAFLLGNEGTGLSTKECEICDFFVYIPQYGCGTASLNVTVAASIVLHHFGVWAGLSERSRDGHKFIVAERPVKQGKYCTETEESIIQERKSRRENASRGFFDETRNAESTSSPLDTLFTEE
;
A
#
# COMPACT_ATOMS: atom_id res chain seq x y z
N MET A 1 12.74 6.99 -21.39
CA MET A 1 11.46 6.92 -20.67
C MET A 1 11.76 7.14 -19.19
N VAL A 2 11.05 8.02 -18.50
CA VAL A 2 11.28 8.28 -17.08
C VAL A 2 10.75 7.09 -16.28
N ARG A 3 11.58 6.51 -15.40
CA ARG A 3 11.20 5.40 -14.51
C ARG A 3 10.67 6.01 -13.21
N GLU A 4 9.40 5.76 -12.90
CA GLU A 4 8.75 6.29 -11.71
C GLU A 4 8.62 5.20 -10.65
N SER A 5 8.65 5.61 -9.38
CA SER A 5 8.33 4.73 -8.25
C SER A 5 7.02 5.12 -7.60
N TYR A 6 6.28 4.12 -7.15
CA TYR A 6 5.04 4.26 -6.38
C TYR A 6 5.19 3.45 -5.09
N VAL A 7 4.43 3.81 -4.06
CA VAL A 7 4.38 3.02 -2.81
C VAL A 7 2.95 2.64 -2.55
N VAL A 8 2.69 1.33 -2.46
CA VAL A 8 1.36 0.77 -2.18
C VAL A 8 1.30 0.33 -0.74
N VAL A 9 0.21 0.72 -0.10
CA VAL A 9 -0.04 0.51 1.31
C VAL A 9 -1.44 -0.05 1.46
N HIS A 10 -1.56 -1.26 2.00
CA HIS A 10 -2.86 -1.90 2.20
C HIS A 10 -3.11 -2.12 3.70
N ASN A 11 -4.19 -1.51 4.21
CA ASN A 11 -4.65 -1.63 5.60
C ASN A 11 -3.52 -1.55 6.66
N ILE A 12 -2.71 -0.49 6.67
CA ILE A 12 -1.61 -0.34 7.65
C ILE A 12 -2.14 -0.51 9.07
N ALA A 13 -1.54 -1.46 9.80
CA ALA A 13 -1.87 -1.73 11.19
C ALA A 13 -1.50 -0.56 12.14
N LYS A 14 -0.40 0.15 11.85
CA LYS A 14 0.17 1.19 12.71
C LYS A 14 0.18 2.57 12.04
N ARG A 15 -0.67 3.47 12.54
CA ARG A 15 -0.88 4.84 12.01
C ARG A 15 0.42 5.66 11.84
N HIS A 16 1.42 5.50 12.70
CA HIS A 16 2.68 6.25 12.62
C HIS A 16 3.54 5.86 11.41
N ASN A 17 3.39 4.65 10.87
CA ASN A 17 4.20 4.19 9.73
C ASN A 17 3.90 4.98 8.46
N VAL A 18 2.67 5.46 8.26
CA VAL A 18 2.29 6.25 7.07
C VAL A 18 3.08 7.56 7.00
N GLY A 19 3.25 8.27 8.13
CA GLY A 19 3.95 9.55 8.16
C GLY A 19 5.44 9.42 7.85
N THR A 20 6.10 8.44 8.47
CA THR A 20 7.51 8.13 8.21
C THR A 20 7.70 7.65 6.78
N LEU A 21 6.82 6.77 6.29
CA LEU A 21 6.86 6.28 4.92
C LEU A 21 6.69 7.41 3.90
N ALA A 22 5.73 8.32 4.12
CA ALA A 22 5.53 9.48 3.26
C ALA A 22 6.77 10.39 3.22
N ARG A 23 7.47 10.55 4.34
CA ARG A 23 8.73 11.30 4.39
C ARG A 23 9.82 10.62 3.56
N SER A 24 10.03 9.32 3.73
CA SER A 24 11.01 8.57 2.91
C SER A 24 10.63 8.59 1.43
N ALA A 25 9.36 8.37 1.11
CA ALA A 25 8.83 8.43 -0.25
C ALA A 25 9.09 9.80 -0.91
N THR A 26 8.85 10.89 -0.18
CA THR A 26 9.18 12.25 -0.65
C THR A 26 10.68 12.40 -0.90
N ALA A 27 11.53 11.92 0.01
CA ALA A 27 12.97 12.03 -0.10
C ALA A 27 13.56 11.26 -1.30
N PHE A 28 12.98 10.10 -1.63
CA PHE A 28 13.41 9.26 -2.75
C PHE A 28 12.66 9.54 -4.06
N GLY A 29 11.87 10.61 -4.14
CA GLY A 29 11.22 11.03 -5.38
C GLY A 29 10.07 10.11 -5.82
N VAL A 30 9.39 9.45 -4.88
CA VAL A 30 8.19 8.65 -5.17
C VAL A 30 7.13 9.54 -5.81
N LYS A 31 6.52 9.03 -6.87
CA LYS A 31 5.52 9.72 -7.66
C LYS A 31 4.21 9.94 -6.92
N GLU A 32 3.70 8.87 -6.30
CA GLU A 32 2.42 8.86 -5.60
C GLU A 32 2.40 7.73 -4.56
N LEU A 33 1.76 7.99 -3.41
CA LEU A 33 1.49 7.00 -2.39
C LEU A 33 0.05 6.49 -2.55
N ILE A 34 -0.08 5.19 -2.79
CA ILE A 34 -1.34 4.51 -3.06
C ILE A 34 -1.81 3.81 -1.77
N LEU A 35 -2.93 4.27 -1.23
CA LEU A 35 -3.60 3.70 -0.07
C LEU A 35 -4.73 2.77 -0.54
N VAL A 36 -4.74 1.55 -0.04
CA VAL A 36 -5.76 0.55 -0.38
C VAL A 36 -6.48 0.11 0.90
N GLY A 37 -7.81 0.03 0.83
CA GLY A 37 -8.64 -0.51 1.90
C GLY A 37 -9.35 0.57 2.74
N ARG A 38 -9.39 0.39 4.06
CA ARG A 38 -10.23 1.24 4.94
C ARG A 38 -9.76 2.71 4.93
N ARG A 39 -10.72 3.65 4.86
CA ARG A 39 -10.49 5.11 4.80
C ARG A 39 -10.20 5.78 6.15
N ASP A 40 -9.94 5.03 7.22
CA ASP A 40 -9.81 5.58 8.59
C ASP A 40 -8.46 6.28 8.88
N PHE A 41 -7.84 6.83 7.83
CA PHE A 41 -6.64 7.67 7.88
C PHE A 41 -6.99 9.11 8.30
N ASN A 42 -7.46 9.28 9.54
CA ASN A 42 -7.63 10.61 10.11
C ASN A 42 -6.27 11.30 10.35
N SER A 43 -5.92 12.20 9.42
CA SER A 43 -5.01 13.34 9.53
C SER A 43 -3.62 13.12 10.16
N PHE A 44 -2.70 12.65 9.30
CA PHE A 44 -1.35 13.19 9.07
C PHE A 44 -0.65 13.96 10.21
N GLY A 45 0.05 13.23 11.09
CA GLY A 45 1.11 13.75 11.97
C GLY A 45 2.47 13.92 11.26
N SER A 46 2.49 14.10 9.94
CA SER A 46 3.72 14.34 9.18
C SER A 46 4.05 15.84 9.19
N HIS A 47 5.19 16.22 9.73
CA HIS A 47 5.71 17.59 9.71
C HIS A 47 5.94 18.09 8.25
N GLY A 48 4.89 18.53 7.56
CA GLY A 48 4.95 19.23 6.27
C GLY A 48 5.27 18.40 5.01
N SER A 49 5.94 17.25 5.13
CA SER A 49 6.41 16.44 3.98
C SER A 49 5.30 15.92 3.08
N THR A 50 4.11 15.66 3.62
CA THR A 50 2.95 15.16 2.86
C THR A 50 2.40 16.15 1.86
N SER A 51 2.82 17.42 1.91
CA SER A 51 2.41 18.40 0.90
C SER A 51 3.11 18.20 -0.45
N HIS A 52 4.26 17.53 -0.49
CA HIS A 52 5.02 17.29 -1.72
C HIS A 52 4.78 15.91 -2.33
N LEU A 53 3.98 15.06 -1.68
CA LEU A 53 3.71 13.70 -2.12
C LEU A 53 2.20 13.52 -2.32
N PRO A 54 1.74 13.29 -3.56
CA PRO A 54 0.35 12.97 -3.83
C PRO A 54 -0.07 11.66 -3.17
N PHE A 55 -1.31 11.62 -2.68
CA PHE A 55 -1.95 10.42 -2.16
C PHE A 55 -3.11 10.02 -3.06
N ARG A 56 -3.24 8.73 -3.34
CA ARG A 56 -4.38 8.15 -4.05
C ARG A 56 -4.98 7.04 -3.22
N HIS A 57 -6.31 6.98 -3.15
CA HIS A 57 -7.02 5.94 -2.41
C HIS A 57 -7.76 5.01 -3.37
N PHE A 58 -7.71 3.71 -3.08
CA PHE A 58 -8.52 2.67 -3.70
C PHE A 58 -9.19 1.81 -2.64
N HIS A 59 -10.35 1.25 -2.99
CA HIS A 59 -11.09 0.37 -2.09
C HIS A 59 -10.57 -1.06 -2.12
N SER A 60 -10.04 -1.50 -3.26
CA SER A 60 -9.54 -2.86 -3.46
C SER A 60 -8.14 -2.87 -4.06
N LEU A 61 -7.40 -3.95 -3.79
CA LEU A 61 -6.10 -4.22 -4.41
C LEU A 61 -6.23 -4.36 -5.93
N SER A 62 -7.36 -4.88 -6.41
CA SER A 62 -7.65 -5.02 -7.84
C SER A 62 -7.74 -3.67 -8.56
N ASP A 63 -8.42 -2.68 -7.97
CA ASP A 63 -8.51 -1.34 -8.55
C ASP A 63 -7.13 -0.66 -8.61
N ALA A 64 -6.34 -0.81 -7.54
CA ALA A 64 -4.98 -0.32 -7.49
C ALA A 64 -4.09 -0.99 -8.55
N ARG A 65 -4.24 -2.31 -8.74
CA ARG A 65 -3.52 -3.06 -9.79
C ARG A 65 -3.88 -2.57 -11.19
N ASN A 66 -5.16 -2.40 -11.49
CA ASN A 66 -5.61 -1.91 -12.79
C ASN A 66 -5.02 -0.54 -13.10
N PHE A 67 -5.05 0.38 -12.13
CA PHE A 67 -4.41 1.69 -12.27
C PHE A 67 -2.91 1.59 -12.57
N LEU A 68 -2.18 0.69 -11.90
CA LEU A 68 -0.74 0.53 -12.11
C LEU A 68 -0.41 -0.11 -13.47
N ILE A 69 -1.25 -1.04 -13.94
CA ILE A 69 -1.14 -1.62 -15.30
C ILE A 69 -1.29 -0.51 -16.35
N GLU A 70 -2.27 0.38 -16.21
CA GLU A 70 -2.46 1.53 -17.11
C GLU A 70 -1.26 2.49 -17.13
N LYS A 71 -0.42 2.47 -16.08
CA LYS A 71 0.82 3.26 -15.97
C LYS A 71 2.06 2.53 -16.49
N ASP A 72 1.93 1.34 -17.05
CA ASP A 72 3.06 0.47 -17.41
C ASP A 72 4.04 0.29 -16.24
N CYS A 73 3.47 -0.01 -15.06
CA CYS A 73 4.17 -0.09 -13.79
C CYS A 73 4.05 -1.50 -13.21
N ASP A 74 5.19 -2.14 -12.92
CA ASP A 74 5.22 -3.44 -12.23
C ASP A 74 4.90 -3.26 -10.74
N ILE A 75 4.26 -4.24 -10.12
CA ILE A 75 4.03 -4.31 -8.68
C ILE A 75 5.07 -5.24 -8.05
N CYS A 76 5.97 -4.66 -7.27
CA CYS A 76 7.02 -5.37 -6.56
C CYS A 76 6.61 -5.55 -5.09
N GLY A 77 6.42 -6.79 -4.66
CA GLY A 77 6.27 -7.12 -3.25
C GLY A 77 7.61 -7.02 -2.53
N VAL A 78 7.67 -6.31 -1.40
CA VAL A 78 8.85 -6.29 -0.52
C VAL A 78 8.61 -7.29 0.59
N GLU A 79 9.08 -8.52 0.37
CA GLU A 79 8.83 -9.66 1.25
C GLU A 79 9.90 -10.74 1.09
N ILE A 80 10.17 -11.45 2.19
CA ILE A 80 11.10 -12.58 2.22
C ILE A 80 10.34 -13.83 1.76
N THR A 81 10.50 -14.19 0.48
CA THR A 81 9.94 -15.42 -0.10
C THR A 81 11.02 -16.17 -0.88
N ASP A 82 10.84 -17.48 -1.09
CA ASP A 82 11.81 -18.30 -1.85
C ASP A 82 12.02 -17.81 -3.28
N SER A 83 11.01 -17.15 -3.85
CA SER A 83 11.04 -16.57 -5.21
C SER A 83 11.57 -15.14 -5.26
N ALA A 84 11.89 -14.53 -4.12
CA ALA A 84 12.29 -13.13 -4.05
C ALA A 84 13.74 -12.93 -4.47
N PHE A 85 13.99 -11.86 -5.22
CA PHE A 85 15.34 -11.46 -5.61
C PHE A 85 15.97 -10.53 -4.55
N PRO A 86 17.30 -10.60 -4.33
CA PRO A 86 17.97 -9.65 -3.45
C PRO A 86 17.95 -8.24 -4.08
N VAL A 87 17.49 -7.24 -3.34
CA VAL A 87 17.26 -5.89 -3.89
C VAL A 87 18.53 -5.21 -4.42
N ASN A 88 19.69 -5.56 -3.89
CA ASN A 88 20.99 -5.02 -4.31
C ASN A 88 21.44 -5.52 -5.69
N GLU A 89 20.80 -6.53 -6.25
CA GLU A 89 21.00 -6.94 -7.66
C GLU A 89 20.16 -6.10 -8.63
N HIS A 90 19.32 -5.20 -8.11
CA HIS A 90 18.47 -4.30 -8.88
C HIS A 90 17.61 -5.01 -9.95
N PRO A 91 16.73 -5.94 -9.55
CA PRO A 91 15.93 -6.79 -10.47
C PRO A 91 14.81 -6.01 -11.21
N PHE A 92 14.81 -4.69 -11.14
CA PHE A 92 13.80 -3.82 -11.71
C PHE A 92 13.92 -3.75 -13.24
N LYS A 93 12.78 -3.56 -13.92
CA LYS A 93 12.71 -3.52 -15.41
C LYS A 93 12.14 -2.20 -15.93
N ARG A 94 11.11 -1.68 -15.27
CA ARG A 94 10.43 -0.41 -15.63
C ARG A 94 10.00 0.34 -14.38
N SER A 95 9.04 1.26 -14.50
CA SER A 95 8.40 1.89 -13.33
C SER A 95 7.90 0.82 -12.37
N THR A 96 8.00 1.08 -11.06
CA THR A 96 7.71 0.05 -10.05
C THR A 96 6.94 0.61 -8.87
N ALA A 97 5.86 -0.07 -8.52
CA ALA A 97 5.07 0.15 -7.32
C ALA A 97 5.49 -0.85 -6.24
N PHE A 98 5.95 -0.34 -5.10
CA PHE A 98 6.41 -1.17 -4.00
C PHE A 98 5.28 -1.44 -3.01
N LEU A 99 4.84 -2.70 -2.94
CA LEU A 99 3.87 -3.16 -1.95
C LEU A 99 4.62 -3.73 -0.74
N LEU A 100 4.39 -3.14 0.42
CA LEU A 100 5.14 -3.47 1.64
C LEU A 100 4.33 -4.39 2.54
N GLY A 101 4.97 -5.45 3.04
CA GLY A 101 4.39 -6.36 4.04
C GLY A 101 4.11 -5.68 5.38
N ASN A 102 3.08 -6.12 6.10
CA ASN A 102 2.82 -5.65 7.46
C ASN A 102 3.81 -6.29 8.45
N GLU A 103 4.15 -5.57 9.51
CA GLU A 103 5.06 -6.09 10.55
C GLU A 103 4.48 -7.35 11.21
N GLY A 104 5.30 -8.41 11.28
CA GLY A 104 4.95 -9.67 11.93
C GLY A 104 4.13 -10.64 11.07
N THR A 105 3.26 -10.14 10.19
CA THR A 105 2.44 -10.99 9.30
C THR A 105 2.94 -11.05 7.87
N GLY A 106 3.82 -10.12 7.46
CA GLY A 106 4.25 -9.99 6.08
C GLY A 106 3.12 -9.57 5.15
N LEU A 107 3.27 -9.88 3.86
CA LEU A 107 2.22 -9.80 2.84
C LEU A 107 1.23 -10.96 2.98
N SER A 108 -0.06 -10.62 2.97
CA SER A 108 -1.16 -11.57 2.85
C SER A 108 -1.21 -12.21 1.46
N THR A 109 -1.88 -13.35 1.34
CA THR A 109 -2.05 -14.06 0.06
C THR A 109 -2.61 -13.16 -1.04
N LYS A 110 -3.61 -12.33 -0.73
CA LYS A 110 -4.22 -11.38 -1.67
C LYS A 110 -3.25 -10.29 -2.14
N GLU A 111 -2.33 -9.89 -1.27
CA GLU A 111 -1.28 -8.92 -1.63
C GLU A 111 -0.23 -9.58 -2.53
N CYS A 112 0.17 -10.81 -2.21
CA CYS A 112 1.09 -11.57 -3.05
C CYS A 112 0.53 -11.82 -4.46
N GLU A 113 -0.76 -12.14 -4.58
CA GLU A 113 -1.44 -12.37 -5.87
C GLU A 113 -1.41 -11.16 -6.81
N ILE A 114 -1.35 -9.94 -6.28
CA ILE A 114 -1.27 -8.74 -7.10
C ILE A 114 0.15 -8.37 -7.54
N CYS A 115 1.18 -8.91 -6.88
CA CYS A 115 2.57 -8.64 -7.21
C CYS A 115 2.99 -9.36 -8.48
N ASP A 116 3.81 -8.70 -9.29
CA ASP A 116 4.43 -9.26 -10.48
C ASP A 116 5.75 -9.96 -10.16
N PHE A 117 6.45 -9.52 -9.11
CA PHE A 117 7.64 -10.16 -8.56
C PHE A 117 7.89 -9.71 -7.11
N PHE A 118 8.86 -10.34 -6.46
CA PHE A 118 9.23 -10.04 -5.07
C PHE A 118 10.71 -9.69 -4.95
N VAL A 119 11.01 -8.82 -3.98
CA VAL A 119 12.37 -8.53 -3.56
C VAL A 119 12.49 -8.62 -2.04
N TYR A 120 13.68 -9.00 -1.57
CA TYR A 120 14.04 -8.95 -0.17
C TYR A 120 15.34 -8.15 0.03
N ILE A 121 15.56 -7.73 1.27
CA ILE A 121 16.79 -7.05 1.68
C ILE A 121 17.69 -8.09 2.34
N PRO A 122 18.89 -8.39 1.80
CA PRO A 122 19.82 -9.28 2.46
C PRO A 122 20.16 -8.81 3.88
N GLN A 123 20.06 -9.73 4.85
CA GLN A 123 20.44 -9.49 6.24
C GLN A 123 21.68 -10.32 6.58
N TYR A 124 22.64 -9.71 7.27
CA TYR A 124 23.93 -10.33 7.58
C TYR A 124 24.14 -10.60 9.08
N GLY A 125 23.23 -10.11 9.92
CA GLY A 125 23.23 -10.34 11.36
C GLY A 125 22.26 -11.46 11.74
N CYS A 126 22.50 -12.09 12.90
CA CYS A 126 21.66 -13.17 13.44
C CYS A 126 20.61 -12.70 14.47
N GLY A 127 20.56 -11.40 14.80
CA GLY A 127 19.78 -10.86 15.92
C GLY A 127 18.35 -10.41 15.61
N THR A 128 17.90 -10.50 14.35
CA THR A 128 16.53 -10.14 13.97
C THR A 128 16.06 -10.98 12.79
N ALA A 129 14.76 -11.27 12.76
CA ALA A 129 14.12 -11.98 11.65
C ALA A 129 13.76 -11.05 10.49
N SER A 130 13.49 -9.77 10.77
CA SER A 130 13.04 -8.81 9.75
C SER A 130 13.36 -7.36 10.13
N LEU A 131 13.18 -6.48 9.15
CA LEU A 131 13.31 -5.04 9.32
C LEU A 131 11.94 -4.40 9.57
N ASN A 132 11.94 -3.24 10.22
CA ASN A 132 10.77 -2.37 10.26
C ASN A 132 10.32 -2.02 8.82
N VAL A 133 9.01 -2.04 8.56
CA VAL A 133 8.44 -1.85 7.22
C VAL A 133 8.85 -0.53 6.56
N THR A 134 8.95 0.56 7.32
CA THR A 134 9.34 1.87 6.79
C THR A 134 10.84 1.96 6.49
N VAL A 135 11.66 1.23 7.24
CA VAL A 135 13.09 1.06 6.97
C VAL A 135 13.29 0.23 5.71
N ALA A 136 12.57 -0.89 5.58
CA ALA A 136 12.62 -1.73 4.38
C ALA A 136 12.22 -0.93 3.13
N ALA A 137 11.14 -0.15 3.21
CA ALA A 137 10.72 0.74 2.13
C ALA A 137 11.83 1.73 1.75
N SER A 138 12.47 2.35 2.74
CA SER A 138 13.52 3.35 2.49
C SER A 138 14.73 2.74 1.77
N ILE A 139 15.13 1.52 2.13
CA ILE A 139 16.22 0.79 1.48
C ILE A 139 15.85 0.44 0.04
N VAL A 140 14.67 -0.14 -0.18
CA VAL A 140 14.23 -0.54 -1.52
C VAL A 140 14.07 0.68 -2.44
N LEU A 141 13.48 1.77 -1.95
CA LEU A 141 13.35 3.01 -2.72
C LEU A 141 14.70 3.62 -3.07
N HIS A 142 15.68 3.57 -2.16
CA HIS A 142 17.04 4.00 -2.46
C HIS A 142 17.66 3.13 -3.58
N HIS A 143 17.59 1.81 -3.48
CA HIS A 143 18.10 0.90 -4.52
C HIS A 143 17.41 1.12 -5.87
N PHE A 144 16.09 1.35 -5.87
CA PHE A 144 15.37 1.71 -7.09
C PHE A 144 15.87 3.03 -7.65
N GLY A 145 16.02 4.07 -6.83
CA GLY A 145 16.50 5.39 -7.27
C GLY A 145 17.88 5.34 -7.91
N VAL A 146 18.80 4.56 -7.33
CA VAL A 146 20.14 4.32 -7.88
C VAL A 146 20.05 3.62 -9.25
N TRP A 147 19.30 2.52 -9.35
CA TRP A 147 19.12 1.78 -10.61
C TRP A 147 18.39 2.59 -11.70
N ALA A 148 17.40 3.39 -11.29
CA ALA A 148 16.64 4.25 -12.18
C ALA A 148 17.45 5.46 -12.68
N GLY A 149 18.60 5.75 -12.06
CA GLY A 149 19.44 6.90 -12.40
C GLY A 149 18.79 8.22 -12.01
N LEU A 150 18.05 8.26 -10.90
CA LEU A 150 17.43 9.50 -10.41
C LEU A 150 18.50 10.52 -10.03
N SER A 151 18.31 11.77 -10.44
CA SER A 151 19.26 12.84 -10.13
C SER A 151 19.15 13.27 -8.66
N GLU A 152 20.30 13.40 -8.00
CA GLU A 152 20.38 13.97 -6.66
C GLU A 152 19.86 15.42 -6.65
N ARG A 153 19.13 15.79 -5.59
CA ARG A 153 18.67 17.17 -5.37
C ARG A 153 19.84 18.05 -4.89
N SER A 154 19.81 19.33 -5.26
CA SER A 154 20.80 20.30 -4.79
C SER A 154 20.85 20.40 -3.26
N ARG A 155 22.04 20.67 -2.72
CA ARG A 155 22.31 20.85 -1.29
C ARG A 155 22.71 22.29 -0.99
N ASP A 156 22.35 22.74 0.20
CA ASP A 156 22.81 23.98 0.82
C ASP A 156 23.38 23.66 2.20
N GLY A 157 24.71 23.79 2.33
CA GLY A 157 25.46 23.32 3.49
C GLY A 157 25.22 21.83 3.79
N HIS A 158 24.62 21.55 4.95
CA HIS A 158 24.36 20.18 5.44
C HIS A 158 22.93 19.68 5.17
N LYS A 159 22.16 20.35 4.31
CA LYS A 159 20.75 20.00 4.03
C LYS A 159 20.45 19.99 2.52
N PHE A 160 19.46 19.22 2.11
CA PHE A 160 18.89 19.29 0.77
C PHE A 160 17.96 20.50 0.64
N ILE A 161 17.98 21.15 -0.53
CA ILE A 161 17.10 22.28 -0.84
C ILE A 161 15.67 21.76 -1.04
N VAL A 162 14.77 22.19 -0.16
CA VAL A 162 13.34 21.86 -0.19
C VAL A 162 12.65 22.76 -1.21
N ALA A 163 11.91 22.15 -2.14
CA ALA A 163 11.12 22.90 -3.12
C ALA A 163 10.00 23.70 -2.44
N GLU A 164 9.47 24.71 -3.13
CA GLU A 164 8.28 25.42 -2.67
C GLU A 164 7.10 24.46 -2.52
N ARG A 165 6.27 24.72 -1.51
CA ARG A 165 5.09 23.91 -1.24
C ARG A 165 4.09 24.06 -2.39
N PRO A 166 3.65 22.98 -3.04
CA PRO A 166 2.64 23.09 -4.09
C PRO A 166 1.32 23.61 -3.51
N VAL A 167 0.57 24.35 -4.34
CA VAL A 167 -0.76 24.88 -4.00
C VAL A 167 -1.68 23.72 -3.57
N LYS A 168 -2.44 23.89 -2.47
CA LYS A 168 -3.27 22.83 -1.84
C LYS A 168 -4.02 22.01 -2.90
N GLN A 169 -3.56 20.79 -3.15
CA GLN A 169 -4.37 19.74 -3.76
C GLN A 169 -5.24 19.11 -2.67
N GLY A 170 -6.44 18.64 -3.04
CA GLY A 170 -7.31 17.88 -2.15
C GLY A 170 -6.56 16.70 -1.50
N LYS A 171 -7.07 16.16 -0.39
CA LYS A 171 -6.39 15.08 0.36
C LYS A 171 -6.07 13.84 -0.51
N TYR A 172 -6.81 13.64 -1.61
CA TYR A 172 -6.61 12.56 -2.56
C TYR A 172 -6.68 13.07 -4.00
N CYS A 173 -5.81 12.58 -4.88
CA CYS A 173 -5.70 13.01 -6.28
C CYS A 173 -6.89 12.60 -7.19
N THR A 174 -7.86 11.81 -6.70
CA THR A 174 -8.97 11.25 -7.50
C THR A 174 -10.36 11.72 -7.11
N GLU A 175 -10.51 12.52 -6.07
CA GLU A 175 -11.84 12.82 -5.56
C GLU A 175 -12.38 14.11 -6.17
N THR A 176 -13.09 14.00 -7.31
CA THR A 176 -14.14 14.96 -7.64
C THR A 176 -15.32 14.70 -6.70
N GLU A 177 -16.07 15.74 -6.32
CA GLU A 177 -17.24 15.56 -5.44
C GLU A 177 -18.24 14.53 -6.02
N GLU A 178 -18.36 14.49 -7.35
CA GLU A 178 -19.19 13.53 -8.08
C GLU A 178 -18.73 12.08 -7.88
N SER A 179 -17.42 11.79 -7.93
CA SER A 179 -16.91 10.43 -7.73
C SER A 179 -17.19 9.96 -6.30
N ILE A 180 -17.05 10.85 -5.31
CA ILE A 180 -17.40 10.56 -3.91
C ILE A 180 -18.91 10.27 -3.75
N ILE A 181 -19.77 11.05 -4.40
CA ILE A 181 -21.24 10.89 -4.30
C ILE A 181 -21.70 9.59 -4.97
N GLN A 182 -21.19 9.29 -6.15
CA GLN A 182 -21.54 8.10 -6.91
C GLN A 182 -21.05 6.83 -6.20
N GLU A 183 -19.89 6.90 -5.56
CA GLU A 183 -19.32 5.83 -4.75
C GLU A 183 -20.13 5.60 -3.45
N ARG A 184 -20.61 6.66 -2.78
CA ARG A 184 -21.53 6.55 -1.62
C ARG A 184 -22.87 5.91 -2.00
N LYS A 185 -23.39 6.20 -3.20
CA LYS A 185 -24.60 5.55 -3.73
C LYS A 185 -24.39 4.06 -3.95
N SER A 186 -23.32 3.68 -4.65
CA SER A 186 -22.94 2.27 -4.89
C SER A 186 -22.80 1.48 -3.57
N ARG A 187 -22.22 2.10 -2.54
CA ARG A 187 -22.07 1.47 -1.22
C ARG A 187 -23.40 1.22 -0.50
N ARG A 188 -24.37 2.14 -0.63
CA ARG A 188 -25.74 1.94 -0.11
C ARG A 188 -26.47 0.84 -0.87
N GLU A 189 -26.31 0.80 -2.19
CA GLU A 189 -26.93 -0.20 -3.05
C GLU A 189 -26.38 -1.61 -2.78
N ASN A 190 -25.06 -1.77 -2.64
CA ASN A 190 -24.45 -3.06 -2.30
C ASN A 190 -24.80 -3.53 -0.87
N ALA A 191 -24.87 -2.62 0.10
CA ALA A 191 -25.33 -2.95 1.45
C ALA A 191 -26.82 -3.36 1.46
N SER A 192 -27.65 -2.78 0.60
CA SER A 192 -29.06 -3.16 0.46
C SER A 192 -29.26 -4.50 -0.25
N ARG A 193 -28.36 -4.88 -1.17
CA ARG A 193 -28.38 -6.19 -1.85
C ARG A 193 -27.92 -7.33 -0.95
N GLY A 194 -26.92 -7.11 -0.10
CA GLY A 194 -26.45 -8.12 0.86
C GLY A 194 -27.47 -8.49 1.94
N PHE A 195 -28.49 -7.66 2.16
CA PHE A 195 -29.55 -7.93 3.15
C PHE A 195 -30.67 -8.86 2.63
N PHE A 196 -30.78 -9.02 1.31
CA PHE A 196 -31.85 -9.82 0.67
C PHE A 196 -31.44 -11.25 0.31
N ASP A 197 -30.16 -11.61 0.43
CA ASP A 197 -29.65 -12.92 0.01
C ASP A 197 -29.62 -13.96 1.16
N GLU A 198 -29.61 -13.52 2.44
CA GLU A 198 -29.68 -14.44 3.59
C GLU A 198 -31.09 -14.90 3.95
N THR A 199 -32.15 -14.33 3.35
CA THR A 199 -33.55 -14.67 3.70
C THR A 199 -34.21 -15.72 2.79
N ARG A 200 -33.49 -16.32 1.84
CA ARG A 200 -34.08 -17.29 0.88
C ARG A 200 -33.59 -18.74 0.96
N ASN A 201 -32.74 -19.10 1.93
CA ASN A 201 -32.26 -20.48 2.08
C ASN A 201 -32.41 -21.04 3.50
N ALA A 202 -33.60 -20.88 4.08
CA ALA A 202 -33.96 -21.58 5.32
C ALA A 202 -35.38 -22.17 5.22
N GLU A 203 -35.59 -23.06 4.26
CA GLU A 203 -36.65 -24.08 4.37
C GLU A 203 -36.09 -25.46 4.07
N SER A 204 -36.41 -26.39 4.96
CA SER A 204 -36.11 -27.83 4.96
C SER A 204 -34.67 -28.23 5.31
N THR A 205 -34.47 -28.65 6.56
CA THR A 205 -34.23 -30.07 6.90
C THR A 205 -34.26 -30.25 8.42
N SER A 206 -34.83 -31.37 8.83
CA SER A 206 -35.09 -31.85 10.19
C SER A 206 -33.89 -31.82 11.14
N SER A 207 -34.12 -31.36 12.38
CA SER A 207 -33.23 -31.46 13.53
C SER A 207 -33.15 -32.89 14.08
N PRO A 208 -31.94 -33.43 14.31
CA PRO A 208 -31.72 -34.47 15.30
C PRO A 208 -30.76 -33.99 16.41
N LEU A 209 -31.08 -34.34 17.65
CA LEU A 209 -30.26 -34.28 18.88
C LEU A 209 -30.48 -33.09 19.84
N ASP A 210 -31.75 -32.83 20.13
CA ASP A 210 -32.24 -32.45 21.48
C ASP A 210 -32.07 -33.61 22.47
N THR A 211 -30.84 -34.03 22.73
CA THR A 211 -30.54 -34.94 23.85
C THR A 211 -29.08 -34.81 24.24
N LEU A 212 -28.79 -33.89 25.15
CA LEU A 212 -27.74 -33.99 26.17
C LEU A 212 -27.92 -32.79 27.11
N PHE A 213 -27.97 -33.07 28.43
CA PHE A 213 -28.20 -32.16 29.56
C PHE A 213 -29.66 -31.95 30.02
N THR A 214 -30.19 -32.95 30.75
CA THR A 214 -30.94 -32.70 31.99
C THR A 214 -30.52 -33.75 33.03
N GLU A 215 -30.23 -33.27 34.22
CA GLU A 215 -29.67 -33.95 35.40
C GLU A 215 -30.69 -34.87 36.10
N GLU A 216 -30.22 -36.02 36.58
CA GLU A 216 -30.37 -36.52 37.97
C GLU A 216 -29.16 -37.40 38.31
#